data_AF-A0A953N4C9-F1
#
_entry.id   AF-A0A953N4C9-F1
#
_cell.length_a   1.000
_cell.length_b   1.000
_cell.length_c   1.000
_cell.angle_alpha   90.00
_cell.angle_beta   90.00
_cell.angle_gamma   90.00
#
_symmetry.space_group_name_H-M   'P 1'
#
loop_
_entity.id
_entity.type
_entity.pdbx_description
1 polymer ?
#
loop_
_entity_poly.entity_id
_entity_poly.type
_entity_poly.pdbx_seq_one_letter_code
_entity_poly.pdbx_strand_id
1 'polypeptide(L)'
;MLERFKCYLIQQGYSEFTPSGNPSTVYDYMKRVQKICKRENITVNRVAENIDYFIEKYGPTGNESEFGKKSHNAYISALKKFGEFLK
;
A
#
# COMPACT_ATOMS: atom_id res chain seq x y z
N MET A 1 2.50 9.11 -9.24
CA MET A 1 3.06 7.93 -8.54
C MET A 1 2.01 6.85 -8.30
N LEU A 2 0.90 7.16 -7.62
CA LEU A 2 -0.16 6.16 -7.38
C LEU A 2 -0.81 5.59 -8.65
N GLU A 3 -0.99 6.39 -9.71
CA GLU A 3 -1.48 5.86 -11.00
C GLU A 3 -0.49 4.87 -11.64
N ARG A 4 0.82 5.11 -11.53
CA ARG A 4 1.83 4.16 -12.00
C ARG A 4 1.80 2.87 -11.19
N PHE A 5 1.60 2.99 -9.87
CA PHE A 5 1.40 1.84 -9.01
C PHE A 5 0.12 1.07 -9.36
N LYS A 6 -0.97 1.78 -9.68
CA LYS A 6 -2.21 1.18 -10.20
C LYS A 6 -1.93 0.32 -11.42
N CYS A 7 -1.28 0.88 -12.44
CA CYS A 7 -0.92 0.16 -13.66
C CYS A 7 -0.04 -1.07 -13.36
N TYR A 8 0.94 -0.93 -12.47
CA TYR A 8 1.77 -2.05 -12.03
C TYR A 8 0.92 -3.18 -11.40
N LEU A 9 0.01 -2.86 -10.49
CA LEU A 9 -0.84 -3.87 -9.84
C LEU A 9 -1.69 -4.62 -10.87
N ILE A 10 -2.23 -3.92 -11.87
CA ILE A 10 -2.99 -4.54 -12.96
C ILE A 10 -2.10 -5.48 -13.77
N GLN A 11 -0.88 -5.06 -14.10
CA GLN A 11 0.10 -5.89 -14.80
C GLN A 11 0.51 -7.13 -14.01
N GLN A 12 0.50 -7.06 -12.68
CA GLN A 12 0.70 -8.20 -11.77
C GLN A 12 -0.54 -9.11 -11.64
N GLY A 13 -1.63 -8.83 -12.36
CA GLY A 13 -2.84 -9.64 -12.38
C GLY A 13 -3.81 -9.35 -11.23
N TYR A 14 -3.62 -8.28 -10.47
CA TYR A 14 -4.62 -7.88 -9.47
C TYR A 14 -5.87 -7.30 -10.14
N SER A 15 -7.03 -7.68 -9.62
CA SER A 15 -8.31 -7.17 -10.09
C SER A 15 -8.54 -5.71 -9.69
N GLU A 16 -8.94 -4.90 -10.67
CA GLU A 16 -9.48 -3.56 -10.40
C GLU A 16 -10.87 -3.63 -9.80
N PHE A 17 -11.71 -4.54 -10.31
CA PHE A 17 -13.10 -4.68 -9.90
C PHE A 17 -13.43 -6.15 -9.59
N THR A 18 -14.36 -6.37 -8.67
CA THR A 18 -14.97 -7.68 -8.45
C THR A 18 -15.95 -8.01 -9.58
N PRO A 19 -16.41 -9.27 -9.72
CA PRO A 19 -17.43 -9.62 -10.72
C PRO A 19 -18.73 -8.78 -10.61
N SER A 20 -19.04 -8.26 -9.43
CA SER A 20 -20.20 -7.38 -9.18
C SER A 20 -19.92 -5.89 -9.45
N GLY A 21 -18.76 -5.53 -9.99
CA GLY A 21 -18.38 -4.15 -10.33
C GLY A 21 -17.83 -3.31 -9.17
N ASN A 22 -17.59 -3.88 -8.00
CA ASN A 22 -17.05 -3.14 -6.85
C ASN A 22 -15.53 -3.02 -6.92
N PRO A 23 -14.90 -1.92 -6.45
CA PRO A 23 -13.45 -1.80 -6.37
C PRO A 23 -12.82 -2.97 -5.61
N SER A 24 -11.75 -3.53 -6.17
CA SER A 24 -11.05 -4.71 -5.66
C SER A 24 -9.60 -4.37 -5.27
N THR A 25 -8.69 -5.33 -5.34
CA THR A 25 -7.35 -5.27 -4.75
C THR A 25 -6.52 -4.09 -5.22
N VAL A 26 -6.60 -3.72 -6.51
CA VAL A 26 -5.86 -2.56 -7.05
C VAL A 26 -6.22 -1.29 -6.29
N TYR A 27 -7.52 -1.00 -6.15
CA TYR A 27 -7.99 0.19 -5.45
C TYR A 27 -7.81 0.09 -3.94
N ASP A 28 -7.93 -1.10 -3.33
CA ASP A 28 -7.66 -1.26 -1.90
C ASP A 28 -6.21 -0.89 -1.60
N TYR A 29 -5.24 -1.45 -2.33
CA TYR A 29 -3.82 -1.17 -2.08
C TYR A 29 -3.48 0.31 -2.26
N MET A 30 -4.00 0.96 -3.31
CA MET A 30 -3.84 2.41 -3.48
C MET A 30 -4.38 3.19 -2.28
N LYS A 31 -5.59 2.86 -1.80
CA LYS A 31 -6.22 3.53 -0.65
C LYS A 31 -5.42 3.31 0.64
N ARG A 32 -4.82 2.14 0.85
CA ARG A 32 -3.98 1.86 2.03
C ARG A 32 -2.72 2.69 2.04
N VAL A 33 -2.01 2.78 0.91
CA VAL A 33 -0.82 3.65 0.78
C VAL A 33 -1.18 5.10 1.03
N GLN A 34 -2.29 5.59 0.45
CA GLN A 34 -2.79 6.96 0.70
C GLN A 34 -3.11 7.20 2.17
N LYS A 35 -3.69 6.22 2.86
CA LYS A 35 -4.06 6.34 4.28
C LYS A 35 -2.83 6.39 5.18
N ILE A 36 -1.75 5.71 4.81
CA ILE A 36 -0.46 5.82 5.50
C ILE A 36 0.13 7.21 5.27
N CYS A 37 0.11 7.72 4.04
CA CYS A 37 0.53 9.10 3.74
C CYS A 37 -0.21 10.13 4.62
N LYS A 38 -1.54 9.98 4.74
CA LYS A 38 -2.37 10.84 5.61
C LYS A 38 -2.02 10.70 7.09
N ARG A 39 -1.80 9.47 7.58
CA ARG A 39 -1.45 9.20 8.99
C ARG A 39 -0.11 9.81 9.38
N GLU A 40 0.86 9.74 8.48
CA GLU A 40 2.21 10.27 8.65
C GLU A 40 2.30 11.77 8.34
N ASN A 41 1.23 12.37 7.80
CA ASN A 41 1.19 13.75 7.32
C ASN A 41 2.30 14.07 6.29
N ILE A 42 2.51 13.16 5.34
CA ILE A 42 3.52 13.28 4.28
C ILE A 42 2.93 12.92 2.91
N THR A 43 3.68 13.22 1.86
CA THR A 43 3.30 12.87 0.49
C THR A 43 3.67 11.44 0.15
N VAL A 44 3.04 10.89 -0.91
CA VAL A 44 3.41 9.57 -1.43
C VAL A 44 4.87 9.49 -1.87
N ASN A 45 5.44 10.59 -2.35
CA ASN A 45 6.85 10.64 -2.75
C ASN A 45 7.77 10.47 -1.53
N ARG A 46 7.43 11.08 -0.38
CA ARG A 46 8.18 10.88 0.87
C ARG A 46 8.11 9.45 1.39
N VAL A 47 6.95 8.79 1.23
CA VAL A 47 6.83 7.36 1.52
C VAL A 47 7.71 6.54 0.58
N ALA A 48 7.71 6.85 -0.72
CA ALA A 48 8.50 6.13 -1.72
C ALA A 48 10.02 6.27 -1.49
N GLU A 49 10.50 7.48 -1.17
CA GLU A 49 11.90 7.76 -0.84
C GLU A 49 12.40 6.96 0.37
N ASN A 50 11.50 6.54 1.27
CA ASN A 50 11.83 5.89 2.53
C ASN A 50 11.03 4.58 2.72
N ILE A 51 10.76 3.87 1.62
CA ILE A 51 9.79 2.76 1.64
C ILE A 51 10.18 1.65 2.61
N ASP A 52 11.47 1.31 2.72
CA ASP A 52 11.94 0.28 3.64
C ASP A 52 11.70 0.66 5.11
N TYR A 53 11.91 1.93 5.46
CA TYR A 53 11.57 2.45 6.79
C TYR A 53 10.08 2.30 7.09
N PHE A 54 9.19 2.61 6.14
CA PHE A 54 7.75 2.45 6.36
C PHE A 54 7.32 0.98 6.43
N ILE A 55 7.94 0.09 5.65
CA ILE A 55 7.72 -1.35 5.74
C ILE A 55 8.12 -1.87 7.11
N GLU A 56 9.25 -1.42 7.66
CA GLU A 56 9.69 -1.78 9.01
C GLU A 56 8.76 -1.20 10.08
N LYS A 57 8.47 0.11 10.01
CA LYS A 57 7.61 0.85 10.96
C LYS A 57 6.23 0.22 11.13
N TYR A 58 5.59 -0.16 10.02
CA TYR A 58 4.27 -0.81 10.00
C TYR A 58 4.36 -2.34 9.96
N GLY A 59 5.57 -2.90 9.97
CA GLY A 59 5.84 -4.32 9.96
C GLY A 59 5.54 -5.00 11.29
N PRO A 60 5.69 -6.34 11.39
CA PRO A 60 5.33 -7.10 12.59
C PRO A 60 6.05 -6.66 13.88
N THR A 61 7.26 -6.13 13.77
CA THR A 61 8.10 -5.68 14.89
C THR A 61 8.15 -4.15 15.02
N GLY A 62 7.46 -3.42 14.15
CA GLY A 62 7.49 -1.97 14.12
C GLY A 62 6.59 -1.33 15.19
N ASN A 63 6.86 -0.06 15.50
CA ASN A 63 6.08 0.72 16.46
C ASN A 63 4.65 1.02 15.99
N GLU A 64 4.36 0.90 14.69
CA GLU A 64 3.02 1.02 14.09
C GLU A 64 2.44 -0.33 13.64
N SER A 65 3.00 -1.45 14.14
CA SER A 65 2.59 -2.83 13.81
C SER A 65 1.09 -3.07 14.01
N GLU A 66 0.50 -2.57 15.10
CA GLU A 66 -0.94 -2.66 15.38
C GLU A 66 -1.79 -2.03 14.27
N PHE A 67 -1.32 -0.94 13.66
CA PHE A 67 -1.98 -0.33 12.52
C PHE A 67 -1.71 -1.12 11.23
N GLY A 68 -0.47 -1.54 11.02
CA GLY A 68 -0.05 -2.32 9.86
C GLY A 68 -0.85 -3.63 9.68
N LYS A 69 -1.17 -4.30 10.79
CA LYS A 69 -1.94 -5.57 10.80
C LYS A 69 -3.45 -5.41 10.61
N LYS A 70 -3.99 -4.19 10.63
CA LYS A 70 -5.44 -3.96 10.46
C LYS A 70 -5.95 -4.52 9.14
N SER A 71 -7.20 -4.98 9.17
CA SER A 71 -7.87 -5.60 8.02
C SER A 71 -7.07 -6.78 7.46
N HIS A 72 -6.66 -7.73 8.30
CA HIS A 72 -5.83 -8.89 7.91
C HIS A 72 -4.54 -8.49 7.18
N ASN A 73 -3.71 -7.65 7.82
CA ASN A 73 -2.43 -7.20 7.28
C ASN A 73 -2.52 -6.37 5.98
N ALA A 74 -3.70 -5.85 5.62
CA ALA A 74 -3.87 -5.14 4.34
C ALA A 74 -2.94 -3.94 4.19
N TYR A 75 -2.68 -3.19 5.26
CA TYR A 75 -1.80 -2.01 5.21
C TYR A 75 -0.34 -2.39 4.96
N ILE A 76 0.19 -3.34 5.73
CA ILE A 76 1.57 -3.79 5.53
C ILE A 76 1.75 -4.52 4.19
N SER A 77 0.75 -5.29 3.75
CA SER A 77 0.76 -5.93 2.42
C SER A 77 0.78 -4.89 1.30
N ALA A 78 0.00 -3.82 1.41
CA ALA A 78 0.02 -2.73 0.44
C ALA A 78 1.37 -1.99 0.41
N LEU A 79 2.00 -1.72 1.56
CA LEU A 79 3.35 -1.13 1.61
C LEU A 79 4.40 -2.03 0.98
N LYS A 80 4.40 -3.33 1.29
CA LYS A 80 5.33 -4.29 0.69
C LYS A 80 5.19 -4.33 -0.82
N LYS A 81 3.96 -4.37 -1.32
CA LYS A 81 3.69 -4.35 -2.77
C LYS A 81 4.09 -3.03 -3.41
N PHE A 82 3.93 -1.91 -2.70
CA PHE A 82 4.42 -0.61 -3.15
C PHE A 82 5.96 -0.56 -3.19
N GLY A 83 6.64 -1.19 -2.23
CA GLY A 83 8.10 -1.35 -2.25
C GLY A 83 8.60 -2.23 -3.39
N GLU A 84 7.88 -3.30 -3.75
CA GLU A 84 8.19 -4.08 -4.95
C GLU A 84 8.06 -3.24 -6.23
N PHE A 85 7.03 -2.39 -6.33
CA PHE A 85 6.84 -1.49 -7.47
C PHE A 85 7.97 -0.46 -7.66
N LEU A 86 8.64 -0.05 -6.57
CA LEU A 86 9.69 0.97 -6.61
C LEU A 86 11.07 0.41 -6.98
N LYS A 87 11.20 -0.91 -7.10
CA LYS A 87 12.42 -1.62 -7.50
C LYS A 87 12.39 -1.88 -9.00
#